data_AF-A0A6J8E550-F1
#
_entry.id   AF-A0A6J8E550-F1
#
_cell.length_a   1.000
_cell.length_b   1.000
_cell.length_c   1.000
_cell.angle_alpha   90.00
_cell.angle_beta   90.00
_cell.angle_gamma   90.00
#
_symmetry.space_group_name_H-M   'P 1'
#
loop_
_entity.id
_entity.type
_entity.pdbx_description
1 polymer ?
#
loop_
_entity_poly.entity_id
_entity_poly.type
_entity_poly.pdbx_seq_one_letter_code
_entity_poly.pdbx_strand_id
1 'polypeptide(L)'
;MKRQEELRKQAEKIEEETFKPWTNTTDSISTTTANIIDELELVEENAVGKLIEALEELWDKFLNSISSSVSDYLSMEHLGIILDKLNEKAQKDMTKLNRKFFAAFTEGEPNLIICSQSEILNTVLSVYNQGDTVSLPFSDEVLVCTNTTSFDMLEIFWRRSLFSRSHRIYCLVNADLLNYDVSDKSERALERFMQHPSTNDNKYRLVVICSSENEYKSRIVAFLAKYHKQQLPTDVQNIRNYLVKEFASQEEEIEILKACIVDHERCNVRVVKSWRAGVGKTLYKKRMVEKLLQCFPNMERKKPVDISVTLHDKMINTDDVMDVFIEETLAPSHKEPRIIHIDISHEVNNSSLCVVVLNL
;
A
#
# COMPACT_ATOMS: atom_id res chain seq x y z
N MET A 1 36.91 30.87 -4.43
CA MET A 1 36.25 31.34 -3.19
C MET A 1 35.14 32.35 -3.46
N LYS A 2 35.39 33.57 -3.96
CA LYS A 2 34.31 34.57 -4.21
C LYS A 2 33.15 34.07 -5.10
N ARG A 3 33.43 33.27 -6.14
CA ARG A 3 32.41 32.69 -7.04
C ARG A 3 31.57 31.58 -6.41
N GLN A 4 32.09 30.87 -5.40
CA GLN A 4 31.32 29.87 -4.63
C GLN A 4 30.45 30.54 -3.54
N GLU A 5 30.89 31.70 -3.06
CA GLU A 5 30.16 32.51 -2.09
C GLU A 5 28.98 33.25 -2.76
N GLU A 6 29.14 33.68 -4.01
CA GLU A 6 28.03 34.23 -4.83
C GLU A 6 26.99 33.15 -5.19
N LEU A 7 27.41 31.92 -5.46
CA LEU A 7 26.49 30.79 -5.70
C LEU A 7 25.75 30.37 -4.42
N ARG A 8 26.39 30.43 -3.24
CA ARG A 8 25.71 30.24 -1.94
C ARG A 8 24.69 31.34 -1.67
N LYS A 9 25.02 32.60 -1.94
CA LYS A 9 24.08 33.72 -1.78
C LYS A 9 22.94 33.72 -2.81
N GLN A 10 23.11 33.09 -3.96
CA GLN A 10 22.02 32.85 -4.93
C GLN A 10 21.15 31.63 -4.55
N ALA A 11 21.67 30.65 -3.81
CA ALA A 11 20.90 29.52 -3.28
C ALA A 11 20.09 29.87 -2.02
N GLU A 12 20.49 30.92 -1.28
CA GLU A 12 19.80 31.42 -0.07
C GLU A 12 18.68 32.43 -0.35
N LYS A 13 18.31 32.62 -1.63
CA LYS A 13 17.20 33.49 -2.03
C LYS A 13 16.10 32.68 -2.72
N ILE A 14 15.66 31.61 -2.06
CA ILE A 14 14.27 31.18 -2.21
C ILE A 14 13.48 32.29 -1.54
N GLU A 15 12.90 33.18 -2.35
CA GLU A 15 11.81 34.01 -1.85
C GLU A 15 10.79 33.03 -1.27
N GLU A 16 10.68 33.00 0.05
CA GLU A 16 9.48 32.53 0.72
C GLU A 16 8.37 33.43 0.19
N GLU A 17 7.75 33.01 -0.93
CA GLU A 17 6.43 33.49 -1.28
C GLU A 17 5.61 33.33 -0.01
N THR A 18 5.24 34.47 0.57
CA THR A 18 4.45 34.53 1.79
C THR A 18 3.13 33.84 1.45
N PHE A 19 3.05 32.57 1.85
CA PHE A 19 1.86 31.75 1.68
C PHE A 19 0.72 32.49 2.36
N LYS A 20 -0.21 33.03 1.56
CA LYS A 20 -1.46 33.54 2.11
C LYS A 20 -2.10 32.39 2.90
N PRO A 21 -2.48 32.58 4.17
CA PRO A 21 -3.12 31.52 4.93
C PRO A 21 -4.35 31.03 4.15
N TRP A 22 -4.33 29.78 3.70
CA TRP A 22 -5.51 29.09 3.16
C TRP A 22 -6.50 28.68 4.26
N THR A 23 -6.20 29.04 5.52
CA THR A 23 -6.87 28.54 6.71
C THR A 23 -7.23 29.71 7.62
N ASN A 24 -8.44 29.68 8.19
CA ASN A 24 -8.79 30.52 9.31
C ASN A 24 -8.07 29.97 10.54
N THR A 25 -6.86 30.47 10.79
CA THR A 25 -6.04 30.03 11.94
C THR A 25 -6.58 30.54 13.28
N THR A 26 -7.60 31.39 13.26
CA THR A 26 -8.27 31.92 14.45
C THR A 26 -9.35 31.00 15.00
N ASP A 27 -9.89 30.12 14.15
CA ASP A 27 -10.99 29.25 14.51
C ASP A 27 -10.45 27.86 14.87
N SER A 28 -11.20 27.13 15.69
CA SER A 28 -10.85 25.80 16.19
C SER A 28 -12.10 24.95 16.26
N ILE A 29 -12.04 23.72 15.73
CA ILE A 29 -13.17 22.80 15.74
C ILE A 29 -13.51 22.41 17.16
N SER A 30 -12.52 22.20 18.03
CA SER A 30 -12.80 21.90 19.44
C SER A 30 -13.55 23.04 20.13
N THR A 31 -13.22 24.29 19.82
CA THR A 31 -13.93 25.48 20.35
C THR A 31 -15.33 25.61 19.76
N THR A 32 -15.47 25.45 18.44
CA THR A 32 -16.78 25.48 17.77
C THR A 32 -17.68 24.35 18.28
N THR A 33 -17.15 23.15 18.47
CA THR A 33 -17.90 21.98 18.98
C THR A 33 -18.33 22.19 20.43
N ALA A 34 -17.47 22.77 21.28
CA ALA A 34 -17.83 23.10 22.66
C ALA A 34 -18.97 24.12 22.70
N ASN A 35 -18.89 25.21 21.92
CA ASN A 35 -19.95 26.21 21.83
C ASN A 35 -21.28 25.61 21.31
N ILE A 36 -21.19 24.69 20.35
CA ILE A 36 -22.34 23.96 19.80
C ILE A 36 -23.01 23.09 20.88
N ILE A 37 -22.23 22.44 21.74
CA ILE A 37 -22.74 21.61 22.84
C ILE A 37 -23.38 22.49 23.93
N ASP A 38 -22.77 23.62 24.26
CA ASP A 38 -23.31 24.58 25.23
C ASP A 38 -24.67 25.16 24.75
N GLU A 39 -24.83 25.39 23.44
CA GLU A 39 -26.12 25.79 22.83
C GLU A 39 -27.21 24.71 22.97
N LEU A 40 -26.84 23.42 22.98
CA LEU A 40 -27.78 22.29 23.16
C LEU A 40 -28.29 22.15 24.59
N GLU A 41 -27.44 22.41 25.59
CA GLU A 41 -27.83 22.33 27.00
C GLU A 41 -28.90 23.37 27.40
N LEU A 42 -29.08 24.41 26.57
CA LEU A 42 -30.08 25.47 26.75
C LEU A 42 -31.46 25.14 26.15
N VAL A 43 -31.60 24.01 25.43
CA VAL A 43 -32.86 23.62 24.79
C VAL A 43 -33.79 22.93 25.81
N GLU A 44 -34.95 23.53 26.10
CA GLU A 44 -35.95 22.95 27.02
C GLU A 44 -36.45 21.56 26.55
N GLU A 45 -36.45 20.58 27.47
CA GLU A 45 -36.76 19.14 27.24
C GLU A 45 -38.13 18.84 26.60
N ASN A 46 -39.08 19.79 26.57
CA ASN A 46 -40.49 19.52 26.26
C ASN A 46 -40.93 19.78 24.81
N ALA A 47 -39.99 20.00 23.87
CA ALA A 47 -40.34 20.26 22.47
C ALA A 47 -39.45 19.47 21.47
N VAL A 48 -39.77 18.18 21.27
CA VAL A 48 -39.07 17.28 20.33
C VAL A 48 -38.90 17.88 18.92
N GLY A 49 -39.88 18.64 18.42
CA GLY A 49 -39.78 19.32 17.12
C GLY A 49 -38.71 20.42 17.08
N LYS A 50 -38.58 21.20 18.16
CA LYS A 50 -37.54 22.24 18.26
C LYS A 50 -36.13 21.65 18.40
N LEU A 51 -36.03 20.47 19.01
CA LEU A 51 -34.76 19.75 19.14
C LEU A 51 -34.24 19.27 17.77
N ILE A 52 -35.13 18.80 16.88
CA ILE A 52 -34.74 18.38 15.53
C ILE A 52 -34.22 19.58 14.73
N GLU A 53 -34.93 20.71 14.73
CA GLU A 53 -34.49 21.94 14.06
C GLU A 53 -33.13 22.44 14.61
N ALA A 54 -32.95 22.42 15.93
CA ALA A 54 -31.68 22.78 16.56
C ALA A 54 -30.54 21.83 16.16
N LEU A 55 -30.80 20.52 16.09
CA LEU A 55 -29.81 19.52 15.66
C LEU A 55 -29.45 19.68 14.18
N GLU A 56 -30.40 20.02 13.31
CA GLU A 56 -30.13 20.32 11.89
C GLU A 56 -29.25 21.56 11.75
N GLU A 57 -29.58 22.65 12.44
CA GLU A 57 -28.78 23.88 12.42
C GLU A 57 -27.36 23.63 12.95
N LEU A 58 -27.23 22.81 14.00
CA LEU A 58 -25.94 22.43 14.56
C LEU A 58 -25.13 21.54 13.65
N TRP A 59 -25.78 20.58 12.99
CA TRP A 59 -25.13 19.75 12.00
C TRP A 59 -24.61 20.59 10.83
N ASP A 60 -25.39 21.57 10.37
CA ASP A 60 -24.96 22.52 9.34
C ASP A 60 -23.80 23.40 9.81
N LYS A 61 -23.85 23.95 11.03
CA LYS A 61 -22.72 24.71 11.63
C LYS A 61 -21.46 23.84 11.70
N PHE A 62 -21.59 22.59 12.12
CA PHE A 62 -20.48 21.63 12.18
C PHE A 62 -19.93 21.29 10.79
N LEU A 63 -20.78 20.92 9.83
CA LEU A 63 -20.39 20.63 8.45
C LEU A 63 -19.66 21.82 7.80
N ASN A 64 -20.16 23.04 8.04
CA ASN A 64 -19.50 24.25 7.57
C ASN A 64 -18.13 24.46 8.24
N SER A 65 -17.99 24.13 9.53
CA SER A 65 -16.71 24.24 10.24
C SER A 65 -15.65 23.26 9.72
N ILE A 66 -16.03 22.05 9.32
CA ILE A 66 -15.11 21.04 8.77
C ILE A 66 -14.91 21.16 7.25
N SER A 67 -15.64 22.06 6.59
CA SER A 67 -15.53 22.27 5.13
C SER A 67 -14.20 22.89 4.72
N SER A 68 -13.53 23.60 5.63
CA SER A 68 -12.19 24.16 5.44
C SER A 68 -11.27 23.79 6.60
N SER A 69 -9.96 24.00 6.43
CA SER A 69 -9.00 23.72 7.50
C SER A 69 -8.94 24.90 8.48
N VAL A 70 -8.82 24.55 9.76
CA VAL A 70 -8.71 25.49 10.88
C VAL A 70 -7.49 25.11 11.74
N SER A 71 -7.28 25.80 12.86
CA SER A 71 -6.04 25.64 13.66
C SER A 71 -5.74 24.22 14.14
N ASP A 72 -6.77 23.45 14.49
CA ASP A 72 -6.68 22.09 15.06
C ASP A 72 -7.20 20.99 14.11
N TYR A 73 -7.58 21.33 12.87
CA TYR A 73 -8.13 20.38 11.91
C TYR A 73 -7.72 20.68 10.46
N LEU A 74 -7.34 19.62 9.75
CA LEU A 74 -7.06 19.67 8.32
C LEU A 74 -8.25 19.06 7.55
N SER A 75 -8.94 19.88 6.74
CA SER A 75 -10.06 19.40 5.92
C SER A 75 -9.62 18.42 4.85
N MET A 76 -10.55 17.55 4.43
CA MET A 76 -10.29 16.54 3.40
C MET A 76 -9.89 17.16 2.05
N GLU A 77 -10.42 18.33 1.71
CA GLU A 77 -10.04 19.06 0.49
C GLU A 77 -8.59 19.52 0.55
N HIS A 78 -8.19 20.20 1.63
CA HIS A 78 -6.82 20.65 1.81
C HIS A 78 -5.83 19.49 1.95
N LEU A 79 -6.22 18.42 2.65
CA LEU A 79 -5.42 17.18 2.70
C LEU A 79 -5.23 16.61 1.29
N GLY A 80 -6.29 16.55 0.47
CA GLY A 80 -6.21 16.12 -0.92
C GLY A 80 -5.22 16.94 -1.74
N ILE A 81 -5.25 18.27 -1.61
CA ILE A 81 -4.31 19.17 -2.31
C ILE A 81 -2.88 18.95 -1.83
N ILE A 82 -2.65 18.81 -0.52
CA ILE A 82 -1.32 18.55 0.05
C ILE A 82 -0.78 17.22 -0.48
N LEU A 83 -1.58 16.16 -0.45
CA LEU A 83 -1.19 14.84 -0.95
C LEU A 83 -0.89 14.87 -2.45
N ASP A 84 -1.68 15.61 -3.23
CA ASP A 84 -1.44 15.77 -4.68
C ASP A 84 -0.12 16.51 -4.93
N LYS A 85 0.18 17.57 -4.17
CA LYS A 85 1.46 18.29 -4.26
C LYS A 85 2.66 17.45 -3.83
N LEU A 86 2.53 16.65 -2.78
CA LEU A 86 3.56 15.69 -2.38
C LEU A 86 3.78 14.63 -3.46
N ASN A 87 2.69 14.14 -4.07
CA ASN A 87 2.75 13.19 -5.17
C ASN A 87 3.39 13.81 -6.43
N GLU A 88 3.06 15.05 -6.82
CA GLU A 88 3.72 15.76 -7.93
C GLU A 88 5.24 15.83 -7.73
N LYS A 89 5.68 16.13 -6.49
CA LYS A 89 7.10 16.18 -6.15
C LYS A 89 7.75 14.80 -6.24
N ALA A 90 7.13 13.76 -5.67
CA ALA A 90 7.62 12.39 -5.75
C ALA A 90 7.62 11.83 -7.19
N GLN A 91 6.63 12.22 -8.01
CA GLN A 91 6.52 11.77 -9.39
C GLN A 91 7.62 12.33 -10.29
N LYS A 92 8.16 13.52 -10.01
CA LYS A 92 9.34 14.03 -10.74
C LYS A 92 10.54 13.09 -10.62
N ASP A 93 10.73 12.50 -9.45
CA ASP A 93 11.78 11.51 -9.19
C ASP A 93 11.42 10.12 -9.77
N MET A 94 10.12 9.80 -9.83
CA MET A 94 9.57 8.52 -10.29
C MET A 94 9.16 8.50 -11.78
N THR A 95 9.53 9.52 -12.56
CA THR A 95 9.24 9.67 -14.02
C THR A 95 9.66 8.48 -14.89
N LYS A 96 10.36 7.49 -14.31
CA LYS A 96 10.81 6.24 -14.96
C LYS A 96 9.83 5.07 -14.84
N LEU A 97 8.76 5.15 -14.06
CA LEU A 97 7.79 4.06 -13.89
C LEU A 97 6.71 4.05 -15.00
N ASN A 98 7.16 3.85 -16.24
CA ASN A 98 6.24 3.51 -17.33
C ASN A 98 6.17 1.99 -17.45
N ARG A 99 5.27 1.36 -16.70
CA ARG A 99 5.10 -0.09 -16.73
C ARG A 99 4.60 -0.49 -18.12
N LYS A 100 5.27 -1.45 -18.75
CA LYS A 100 4.83 -1.96 -20.05
C LYS A 100 3.59 -2.83 -19.84
N PHE A 101 2.54 -2.58 -20.62
CA PHE A 101 1.33 -3.38 -20.58
C PHE A 101 1.41 -4.51 -21.61
N PHE A 102 0.85 -5.69 -21.31
CA PHE A 102 0.84 -6.80 -22.24
C PHE A 102 0.05 -6.44 -23.49
N ALA A 103 0.57 -6.81 -24.67
CA ALA A 103 -0.12 -6.57 -25.95
C ALA A 103 -1.48 -7.29 -26.05
N ALA A 104 -1.66 -8.38 -25.30
CA ALA A 104 -2.93 -9.10 -25.21
C ALA A 104 -3.98 -8.40 -24.34
N PHE A 105 -3.57 -7.41 -23.53
CA PHE A 105 -4.46 -6.65 -22.69
C PHE A 105 -4.91 -5.37 -23.39
N THR A 106 -6.10 -4.91 -23.00
CA THR A 106 -6.70 -3.68 -23.52
C THR A 106 -6.69 -2.62 -22.42
N GLU A 107 -6.24 -1.42 -22.74
CA GLU A 107 -6.36 -0.27 -21.83
C GLU A 107 -7.78 0.33 -21.90
N GLY A 108 -8.28 0.87 -20.80
CA GLY A 108 -9.63 1.44 -20.70
C GLY A 108 -10.75 0.42 -20.44
N GLU A 109 -10.41 -0.86 -20.32
CA GLU A 109 -11.31 -1.92 -19.85
C GLU A 109 -10.61 -2.83 -18.83
N PRO A 110 -11.36 -3.56 -17.99
CA PRO A 110 -10.78 -4.62 -17.16
C PRO A 110 -10.15 -5.73 -18.03
N ASN A 111 -9.18 -6.45 -17.47
CA ASN A 111 -8.57 -7.62 -18.09
C ASN A 111 -8.65 -8.80 -17.11
N LEU A 112 -9.60 -9.70 -17.29
CA LEU A 112 -9.81 -10.84 -16.40
C LEU A 112 -8.91 -12.01 -16.81
N ILE A 113 -8.14 -12.54 -15.87
CA ILE A 113 -7.37 -13.78 -16.02
C ILE A 113 -7.87 -14.81 -15.02
N ILE A 114 -8.06 -16.02 -15.51
CA ILE A 114 -8.45 -17.18 -14.71
C ILE A 114 -7.30 -18.18 -14.78
N CYS A 115 -6.79 -18.59 -13.61
CA CYS A 115 -5.71 -19.56 -13.50
C CYS A 115 -5.88 -20.42 -12.25
N SER A 116 -5.12 -21.51 -12.11
CA SER A 116 -5.16 -22.34 -10.90
C SER A 116 -4.64 -21.57 -9.68
N GLN A 117 -5.10 -21.92 -8.48
CA GLN A 117 -4.72 -21.21 -7.25
C GLN A 117 -3.20 -21.15 -7.05
N SER A 118 -2.48 -22.19 -7.47
CA SER A 118 -1.01 -22.26 -7.40
C SER A 118 -0.27 -21.27 -8.30
N GLU A 119 -0.91 -20.80 -9.37
CA GLU A 119 -0.28 -19.93 -10.38
C GLU A 119 -0.62 -18.45 -10.22
N ILE A 120 -1.50 -18.11 -9.27
CA ILE A 120 -1.95 -16.73 -9.07
C ILE A 120 -0.77 -15.79 -8.83
N LEU A 121 0.14 -16.14 -7.91
CA LEU A 121 1.31 -15.31 -7.61
C LEU A 121 2.26 -15.16 -8.79
N ASN A 122 2.50 -16.26 -9.52
CA ASN A 122 3.34 -16.22 -10.71
C ASN A 122 2.71 -15.35 -11.82
N THR A 123 1.39 -15.40 -11.94
CA THR A 123 0.63 -14.57 -12.89
C THR A 123 0.74 -13.10 -12.52
N VAL A 124 0.56 -12.75 -11.24
CA VAL A 124 0.78 -11.38 -10.73
C VAL A 124 2.20 -10.91 -11.06
N LEU A 125 3.22 -11.68 -10.71
CA LEU A 125 4.61 -11.29 -10.98
C LEU A 125 4.89 -11.18 -12.49
N SER A 126 4.26 -12.01 -13.32
CA SER A 126 4.36 -11.91 -14.78
C SER A 126 3.76 -10.61 -15.32
N VAL A 127 2.67 -10.12 -14.72
CA VAL A 127 2.04 -8.82 -15.03
C VAL A 127 3.05 -7.67 -14.86
N TYR A 128 3.82 -7.67 -13.77
CA TYR A 128 4.76 -6.60 -13.45
C TYR A 128 6.17 -6.82 -14.04
N ASN A 129 6.53 -8.05 -14.41
CA ASN A 129 7.81 -8.39 -15.01
C ASN A 129 7.84 -8.14 -16.53
N GLN A 130 7.49 -6.93 -16.97
CA GLN A 130 7.44 -6.54 -18.38
C GLN A 130 8.25 -5.27 -18.66
N GLY A 131 9.07 -5.33 -19.73
CA GLY A 131 9.85 -4.19 -20.22
C GLY A 131 11.21 -4.02 -19.54
N ASP A 132 11.82 -2.84 -19.70
CA ASP A 132 13.20 -2.57 -19.25
C ASP A 132 13.26 -1.94 -17.84
N THR A 133 12.19 -1.26 -17.43
CA THR A 133 12.02 -0.64 -16.10
C THR A 133 11.18 -1.54 -15.20
N VAL A 134 11.71 -2.74 -14.95
CA VAL A 134 11.04 -3.71 -14.09
C VAL A 134 11.32 -3.35 -12.63
N SER A 135 10.27 -3.03 -11.88
CA SER A 135 10.31 -2.91 -10.41
C SER A 135 9.19 -3.71 -9.79
N LEU A 136 9.31 -4.09 -8.51
CA LEU A 136 8.18 -4.67 -7.77
C LEU A 136 6.92 -3.77 -7.81
N PRO A 137 5.72 -4.36 -7.74
CA PRO A 137 4.49 -3.59 -7.57
C PRO A 137 4.51 -2.82 -6.24
N PHE A 138 3.89 -1.64 -6.23
CA PHE A 138 3.63 -0.90 -5.01
C PHE A 138 2.37 -1.45 -4.29
N SER A 139 2.26 -1.19 -2.99
CA SER A 139 1.14 -1.65 -2.17
C SER A 139 -0.22 -1.08 -2.59
N ASP A 140 -0.25 0.03 -3.33
CA ASP A 140 -1.47 0.61 -3.89
C ASP A 140 -1.82 0.05 -5.28
N GLU A 141 -0.91 -0.65 -5.95
CA GLU A 141 -1.10 -1.25 -7.26
C GLU A 141 -1.74 -2.64 -7.17
N VAL A 142 -1.47 -3.41 -6.11
CA VAL A 142 -1.97 -4.78 -5.96
C VAL A 142 -2.86 -4.88 -4.73
N LEU A 143 -4.12 -5.30 -4.92
CA LEU A 143 -5.02 -5.65 -3.82
C LEU A 143 -5.27 -7.16 -3.84
N VAL A 144 -4.77 -7.85 -2.82
CA VAL A 144 -5.01 -9.29 -2.63
C VAL A 144 -6.27 -9.50 -1.80
N CYS A 145 -7.32 -10.00 -2.45
CA CYS A 145 -8.58 -10.27 -1.79
C CYS A 145 -8.51 -11.49 -0.88
N THR A 146 -9.30 -11.40 0.18
CA THR A 146 -9.60 -12.42 1.18
C THR A 146 -11.11 -12.44 1.42
N ASN A 147 -11.59 -13.42 2.18
CA ASN A 147 -12.99 -13.47 2.61
C ASN A 147 -13.39 -12.30 3.55
N THR A 148 -12.42 -11.60 4.15
CA THR A 148 -12.61 -10.44 5.02
C THR A 148 -12.46 -9.10 4.29
N THR A 149 -12.13 -9.12 3.00
CA THR A 149 -11.99 -7.89 2.21
C THR A 149 -13.30 -7.11 2.18
N SER A 150 -13.25 -5.84 2.59
CA SER A 150 -14.43 -4.97 2.67
C SER A 150 -14.72 -4.27 1.34
N PHE A 151 -15.95 -3.78 1.21
CA PHE A 151 -16.33 -2.98 0.05
C PHE A 151 -15.52 -1.67 -0.04
N ASP A 152 -15.22 -1.02 1.09
CA ASP A 152 -14.48 0.25 1.12
C ASP A 152 -13.07 0.10 0.55
N MET A 153 -12.38 -1.00 0.87
CA MET A 153 -11.07 -1.31 0.28
C MET A 153 -11.14 -1.43 -1.24
N LEU A 154 -12.17 -2.14 -1.75
CA LEU A 154 -12.38 -2.30 -3.18
C LEU A 154 -12.78 -1.00 -3.87
N GLU A 155 -13.63 -0.19 -3.25
CA GLU A 155 -14.05 1.09 -3.82
C GLU A 155 -12.85 2.04 -3.95
N ILE A 156 -11.99 2.11 -2.92
CA ILE A 156 -10.73 2.86 -2.97
C ILE A 156 -9.83 2.33 -4.09
N PHE A 157 -9.70 1.00 -4.21
CA PHE A 157 -8.92 0.37 -5.25
C PHE A 157 -9.46 0.67 -6.67
N TRP A 158 -10.78 0.64 -6.87
CA TRP A 158 -11.41 1.06 -8.12
C TRP A 158 -11.15 2.52 -8.43
N ARG A 159 -11.26 3.40 -7.44
CA ARG A 159 -10.99 4.83 -7.65
C ARG A 159 -9.53 5.05 -8.06
N ARG A 160 -8.59 4.39 -7.40
CA ARG A 160 -7.16 4.44 -7.76
C ARG A 160 -6.93 3.89 -9.15
N SER A 161 -7.48 2.73 -9.47
CA SER A 161 -7.22 2.07 -10.75
C SER A 161 -7.83 2.82 -11.94
N LEU A 162 -9.06 3.32 -11.83
CA LEU A 162 -9.78 3.93 -12.96
C LEU A 162 -9.47 5.42 -13.14
N PHE A 163 -9.23 6.17 -12.06
CA PHE A 163 -9.00 7.62 -12.12
C PHE A 163 -7.53 8.03 -12.01
N SER A 164 -6.60 7.08 -11.83
CA SER A 164 -5.17 7.41 -11.80
C SER A 164 -4.67 7.79 -13.19
N ARG A 165 -4.08 8.99 -13.29
CA ARG A 165 -3.39 9.47 -14.50
C ARG A 165 -1.99 8.86 -14.69
N SER A 166 -1.63 7.89 -13.86
CA SER A 166 -0.33 7.20 -13.96
C SER A 166 -0.43 6.02 -14.92
N HIS A 167 0.66 5.73 -15.63
CA HIS A 167 0.78 4.54 -16.48
C HIS A 167 1.05 3.26 -15.66
N ARG A 168 0.57 3.22 -14.42
CA ARG A 168 0.67 2.07 -13.51
C ARG A 168 -0.30 0.99 -13.91
N ILE A 169 -0.02 -0.23 -13.45
CA ILE A 169 -0.91 -1.38 -13.63
C ILE A 169 -1.51 -1.68 -12.26
N TYR A 170 -2.83 -1.74 -12.19
CA TYR A 170 -3.55 -2.13 -10.98
C TYR A 170 -4.05 -3.56 -11.11
N CYS A 171 -3.76 -4.39 -10.11
CA CYS A 171 -4.09 -5.81 -10.11
C CYS A 171 -4.96 -6.18 -8.90
N LEU A 172 -6.20 -6.59 -9.14
CA LEU A 172 -7.04 -7.24 -8.14
C LEU A 172 -6.77 -8.74 -8.17
N VAL A 173 -6.38 -9.33 -7.04
CA VAL A 173 -5.96 -10.73 -6.93
C VAL A 173 -6.93 -11.51 -6.06
N ASN A 174 -7.20 -12.76 -6.39
CA ASN A 174 -8.18 -13.62 -5.69
C ASN A 174 -9.60 -13.02 -5.66
N ALA A 175 -10.04 -12.39 -6.76
CA ALA A 175 -11.39 -11.81 -6.83
C ALA A 175 -12.52 -12.85 -6.60
N ASP A 176 -12.20 -14.14 -6.70
CA ASP A 176 -13.09 -15.25 -6.37
C ASP A 176 -13.37 -15.42 -4.86
N LEU A 177 -12.52 -14.88 -3.98
CA LEU A 177 -12.67 -14.97 -2.53
C LEU A 177 -13.58 -13.91 -1.92
N LEU A 178 -14.01 -12.93 -2.73
CA LEU A 178 -14.95 -11.91 -2.29
C LEU A 178 -16.32 -12.52 -1.99
N ASN A 179 -16.89 -12.14 -0.86
CA ASN A 179 -18.24 -12.57 -0.52
C ASN A 179 -19.27 -11.94 -1.48
N TYR A 180 -20.50 -12.46 -1.45
CA TYR A 180 -21.54 -12.06 -2.38
C TYR A 180 -21.90 -10.56 -2.29
N ASP A 181 -22.11 -10.06 -1.07
CA ASP A 181 -22.55 -8.68 -0.85
C ASP A 181 -21.48 -7.66 -1.26
N VAL A 182 -20.21 -7.96 -0.95
CA VAL A 182 -19.07 -7.15 -1.38
C VAL A 182 -18.96 -7.21 -2.91
N SER A 183 -19.10 -8.39 -3.52
CA SER A 183 -19.07 -8.54 -4.98
C SER A 183 -20.18 -7.75 -5.68
N ASP A 184 -21.42 -7.80 -5.20
CA ASP A 184 -22.55 -7.04 -5.76
C ASP A 184 -22.33 -5.52 -5.69
N LYS A 185 -21.89 -5.02 -4.52
CA LYS A 185 -21.61 -3.59 -4.36
C LYS A 185 -20.43 -3.15 -5.23
N SER A 186 -19.37 -3.96 -5.29
CA SER A 186 -18.18 -3.68 -6.08
C SER A 186 -18.44 -3.73 -7.59
N GLU A 187 -19.31 -4.63 -8.04
CA GLU A 187 -19.78 -4.69 -9.44
C GLU A 187 -20.46 -3.37 -9.83
N ARG A 188 -21.45 -2.94 -9.04
CA ARG A 188 -22.19 -1.69 -9.30
C ARG A 188 -21.27 -0.46 -9.26
N ALA A 189 -20.34 -0.43 -8.31
CA ALA A 189 -19.38 0.66 -8.20
C ALA A 189 -18.44 0.71 -9.42
N LEU A 190 -17.89 -0.45 -9.82
CA LEU A 190 -17.01 -0.54 -10.97
C LEU A 190 -17.75 -0.13 -12.25
N GLU A 191 -18.95 -0.65 -12.49
CA GLU A 191 -19.77 -0.27 -13.65
C GLU A 191 -20.05 1.24 -13.68
N ARG A 192 -20.45 1.83 -12.55
CA ARG A 192 -20.65 3.28 -12.43
C ARG A 192 -19.39 4.07 -12.75
N PHE A 193 -18.24 3.65 -12.23
CA PHE A 193 -16.97 4.35 -12.46
C PHE A 193 -16.49 4.21 -13.90
N MET A 194 -16.66 3.04 -14.53
CA MET A 194 -16.32 2.84 -15.94
C MET A 194 -17.13 3.74 -16.89
N GLN A 195 -18.34 4.14 -16.50
CA GLN A 195 -19.19 5.05 -17.27
C GLN A 195 -18.87 6.54 -17.04
N HIS A 196 -17.96 6.86 -16.11
CA HIS A 196 -17.65 8.25 -15.78
C HIS A 196 -16.89 8.93 -16.93
N PRO A 197 -17.18 10.19 -17.30
CA PRO A 197 -16.49 10.86 -18.41
C PRO A 197 -14.96 10.86 -18.28
N SER A 198 -14.46 11.08 -17.06
CA SER A 198 -13.02 11.09 -16.78
C SER A 198 -12.30 9.76 -17.02
N THR A 199 -13.00 8.62 -17.01
CA THR A 199 -12.39 7.32 -17.34
C THR A 199 -12.33 7.08 -18.84
N ASN A 200 -13.15 7.76 -19.64
CA ASN A 200 -13.08 7.68 -21.10
C ASN A 200 -11.85 8.41 -21.64
N ASP A 201 -11.46 9.52 -21.00
CA ASP A 201 -10.28 10.29 -21.37
C ASP A 201 -8.98 9.63 -20.87
N ASN A 202 -9.06 8.80 -19.82
CA ASN A 202 -7.92 8.18 -19.17
C ASN A 202 -7.93 6.66 -19.36
N LYS A 203 -7.05 6.16 -20.24
CA LYS A 203 -6.92 4.72 -20.52
C LYS A 203 -6.27 3.98 -19.35
N TYR A 204 -7.09 3.61 -18.37
CA TYR A 204 -6.63 2.87 -17.19
C TYR A 204 -6.16 1.45 -17.54
N ARG A 205 -5.31 0.87 -16.68
CA ARG A 205 -4.77 -0.48 -16.82
C ARG A 205 -5.15 -1.33 -15.63
N LEU A 206 -6.29 -2.02 -15.75
CA LEU A 206 -6.82 -2.88 -14.71
C LEU A 206 -6.71 -4.35 -15.11
N VAL A 207 -6.10 -5.15 -14.24
CA VAL A 207 -6.04 -6.61 -14.33
C VAL A 207 -6.78 -7.20 -13.14
N VAL A 208 -7.61 -8.20 -13.38
CA VAL A 208 -8.30 -8.95 -12.33
C VAL A 208 -7.91 -10.41 -12.47
N ILE A 209 -7.39 -11.02 -11.41
CA ILE A 209 -6.92 -12.41 -11.39
C ILE A 209 -7.79 -13.17 -10.40
N CYS A 210 -8.32 -14.30 -10.84
CA CYS A 210 -9.11 -15.20 -10.00
C CYS A 210 -8.71 -16.65 -10.18
N SER A 211 -9.02 -17.45 -9.16
CA SER A 211 -8.82 -18.88 -9.15
C SER A 211 -9.90 -19.60 -9.96
N SER A 212 -9.48 -20.50 -10.86
CA SER A 212 -10.39 -21.41 -11.57
C SER A 212 -11.15 -22.35 -10.62
N GLU A 213 -10.69 -22.52 -9.39
CA GLU A 213 -11.30 -23.41 -8.39
C GLU A 213 -12.60 -22.85 -7.80
N ASN A 214 -12.77 -21.51 -7.80
CA ASN A 214 -13.91 -20.83 -7.20
C ASN A 214 -14.58 -19.79 -8.12
N GLU A 215 -14.14 -19.64 -9.37
CA GLU A 215 -14.67 -18.65 -10.33
C GLU A 215 -16.21 -18.65 -10.41
N TYR A 216 -16.84 -19.83 -10.38
CA TYR A 216 -18.30 -19.99 -10.54
C TYR A 216 -19.10 -19.49 -9.34
N LYS A 217 -18.46 -19.27 -8.19
CA LYS A 217 -19.11 -18.75 -6.97
C LYS A 217 -19.08 -17.23 -6.91
N SER A 218 -18.19 -16.60 -7.67
CA SER A 218 -17.94 -15.17 -7.55
C SER A 218 -18.75 -14.36 -8.54
N ARG A 219 -19.60 -13.51 -8.00
CA ARG A 219 -20.47 -12.64 -8.81
C ARG A 219 -19.67 -11.61 -9.61
N ILE A 220 -18.64 -11.02 -9.02
CA ILE A 220 -17.79 -10.05 -9.72
C ILE A 220 -17.01 -10.71 -10.87
N VAL A 221 -16.58 -11.97 -10.71
CA VAL A 221 -15.93 -12.73 -11.77
C VAL A 221 -16.90 -13.01 -12.92
N ALA A 222 -18.15 -13.39 -12.61
CA ALA A 222 -19.18 -13.60 -13.63
C ALA A 222 -19.48 -12.30 -14.43
N PHE A 223 -19.57 -11.15 -13.76
CA PHE A 223 -19.71 -9.85 -14.42
C PHE A 223 -18.53 -9.52 -15.35
N LEU A 224 -17.31 -9.84 -14.91
CA LEU A 224 -16.08 -9.59 -15.65
C LEU A 224 -15.78 -10.63 -16.75
N ALA A 225 -16.58 -11.69 -16.88
CA ALA A 225 -16.34 -12.77 -17.85
C ALA A 225 -16.23 -12.28 -19.31
N LYS A 226 -16.94 -11.19 -19.66
CA LYS A 226 -16.84 -10.54 -20.98
C LYS A 226 -15.47 -9.92 -21.28
N TYR A 227 -14.67 -9.67 -20.23
CA TYR A 227 -13.32 -9.12 -20.30
C TYR A 227 -12.23 -10.19 -20.16
N HIS A 228 -12.58 -11.47 -20.30
CA HIS A 228 -11.65 -12.58 -20.17
C HIS A 228 -10.50 -12.49 -21.19
N LYS A 229 -9.27 -12.62 -20.71
CA LYS A 229 -8.03 -12.68 -21.49
C LYS A 229 -7.38 -14.04 -21.29
N GLN A 230 -6.54 -14.45 -22.25
CA GLN A 230 -5.78 -15.69 -22.14
C GLN A 230 -4.79 -15.59 -20.97
N GLN A 231 -4.52 -16.73 -20.33
CA GLN A 231 -3.51 -16.82 -19.29
C GLN A 231 -2.14 -16.43 -19.85
N LEU A 232 -1.38 -15.67 -19.04
CA LEU A 232 -0.04 -15.24 -19.41
C LEU A 232 0.96 -16.41 -19.35
N PRO A 233 1.95 -16.44 -20.27
CA PRO A 233 3.04 -17.40 -20.16
C PRO A 233 3.83 -17.11 -18.89
N THR A 234 4.00 -18.14 -18.07
CA THR A 234 4.75 -18.06 -16.81
C THR A 234 6.13 -18.67 -17.00
N ASP A 235 7.18 -17.86 -16.80
CA ASP A 235 8.56 -18.33 -16.73
C ASP A 235 9.09 -18.15 -15.31
N VAL A 236 9.08 -19.24 -14.54
CA VAL A 236 9.50 -19.27 -13.14
C VAL A 236 10.96 -18.86 -12.97
N GLN A 237 11.85 -19.17 -13.93
CA GLN A 237 13.25 -18.78 -13.84
C GLN A 237 13.41 -17.28 -14.06
N ASN A 238 12.69 -16.73 -15.03
CA ASN A 238 12.68 -15.29 -15.26
C ASN A 238 12.11 -14.52 -14.05
N ILE A 239 11.00 -15.01 -13.46
CA ILE A 239 10.43 -14.44 -12.23
C ILE A 239 11.44 -14.50 -11.08
N ARG A 240 12.14 -15.62 -10.91
CA ARG A 240 13.17 -15.75 -9.88
C ARG A 240 14.30 -14.74 -10.07
N ASN A 241 14.80 -14.59 -11.30
CA ASN A 241 15.86 -13.63 -11.60
C ASN A 241 15.40 -12.19 -11.35
N TYR A 242 14.16 -11.88 -11.72
CA TYR A 242 13.52 -10.61 -11.42
C TYR A 242 13.48 -10.33 -9.91
N LEU A 243 12.96 -11.26 -9.10
CA LEU A 243 12.91 -11.09 -7.64
C LEU A 243 14.30 -10.96 -7.01
N VAL A 244 15.29 -11.75 -7.45
CA VAL A 244 16.67 -11.65 -6.95
C VAL A 244 17.25 -10.28 -7.26
N LYS A 245 17.04 -9.76 -8.47
CA LYS A 245 17.50 -8.42 -8.87
C LYS A 245 16.87 -7.32 -8.01
N GLU A 246 15.57 -7.40 -7.74
CA GLU A 246 14.84 -6.40 -6.95
C GLU A 246 15.19 -6.47 -5.46
N PHE A 247 15.45 -7.66 -4.93
CA PHE A 247 15.84 -7.81 -3.52
C PHE A 247 17.33 -7.62 -3.28
N ALA A 248 18.18 -7.70 -4.30
CA ALA A 248 19.62 -7.44 -4.17
C ALA A 248 19.88 -5.94 -3.97
N SER A 249 20.74 -5.61 -2.99
CA SER A 249 21.19 -4.22 -2.84
C SER A 249 22.07 -3.81 -4.01
N GLN A 250 21.72 -2.72 -4.69
CA GLN A 250 22.62 -2.06 -5.64
C GLN A 250 23.83 -1.48 -4.87
N GLU A 251 25.03 -1.64 -5.43
CA GLU A 251 26.30 -1.35 -4.75
C GLU A 251 26.59 0.15 -4.56
N GLU A 252 25.80 1.03 -5.17
CA GLU A 252 26.08 2.47 -5.24
C GLU A 252 25.65 3.28 -4.00
N GLU A 253 24.89 2.70 -3.07
CA GLU A 253 24.47 3.36 -1.82
C GLU A 253 25.47 3.09 -0.68
N ILE A 254 26.69 3.59 -0.84
CA ILE A 254 27.83 3.38 0.09
C ILE A 254 27.54 3.96 1.49
N GLU A 255 26.53 4.83 1.64
CA GLU A 255 26.25 5.55 2.88
C GLU A 255 25.20 4.87 3.80
N ILE A 256 24.53 3.80 3.34
CA ILE A 256 23.48 3.13 4.14
C ILE A 256 23.99 1.80 4.70
N LEU A 257 23.99 1.68 6.03
CA LEU A 257 24.35 0.46 6.76
C LEU A 257 23.26 -0.60 6.56
N LYS A 258 23.49 -1.56 5.66
CA LYS A 258 22.51 -2.60 5.30
C LYS A 258 22.83 -3.96 5.92
N ALA A 259 21.80 -4.65 6.40
CA ALA A 259 21.95 -6.01 6.94
C ALA A 259 22.23 -7.05 5.84
N CYS A 260 21.90 -6.78 4.57
CA CYS A 260 22.14 -7.71 3.46
C CYS A 260 23.64 -8.02 3.24
N ILE A 261 24.57 -7.25 3.82
CA ILE A 261 26.01 -7.51 3.74
C ILE A 261 26.41 -8.91 4.25
N VAL A 262 25.63 -9.50 5.16
CA VAL A 262 25.89 -10.84 5.69
C VAL A 262 25.22 -11.97 4.92
N ASP A 263 24.40 -11.63 3.92
CA ASP A 263 23.84 -12.58 2.97
C ASP A 263 24.80 -12.79 1.79
N HIS A 264 24.92 -14.04 1.36
CA HIS A 264 25.85 -14.45 0.32
C HIS A 264 25.58 -13.86 -1.07
N GLU A 265 24.33 -13.53 -1.40
CA GLU A 265 23.96 -12.86 -2.66
C GLU A 265 23.62 -11.38 -2.43
N ARG A 266 23.87 -10.86 -1.21
CA ARG A 266 23.51 -9.51 -0.78
C ARG A 266 22.03 -9.16 -0.98
N CYS A 267 21.15 -10.15 -0.82
CA CYS A 267 19.71 -9.96 -0.88
C CYS A 267 19.16 -9.45 0.47
N ASN A 268 18.21 -8.51 0.40
CA ASN A 268 17.47 -8.01 1.56
C ASN A 268 16.43 -9.01 2.08
N VAL A 269 15.95 -9.92 1.22
CA VAL A 269 14.96 -10.95 1.54
C VAL A 269 15.54 -12.33 1.25
N ARG A 270 15.38 -13.26 2.19
CA ARG A 270 15.89 -14.64 2.07
C ARG A 270 14.90 -15.64 2.67
N VAL A 271 14.48 -16.62 1.85
CA VAL A 271 13.67 -17.75 2.31
C VAL A 271 14.57 -18.92 2.67
N VAL A 272 14.48 -19.38 3.92
CA VAL A 272 15.22 -20.55 4.42
C VAL A 272 14.23 -21.68 4.67
N LYS A 273 14.23 -22.69 3.79
CA LYS A 273 13.32 -23.84 3.88
C LYS A 273 14.07 -25.15 4.04
N SER A 274 13.37 -26.16 4.56
CA SER A 274 13.91 -27.49 4.79
C SER A 274 12.85 -28.56 4.58
N TRP A 275 13.23 -29.72 4.06
CA TRP A 275 12.32 -30.87 3.94
C TRP A 275 11.91 -31.47 5.29
N ARG A 276 12.78 -31.39 6.30
CA ARG A 276 12.54 -31.92 7.66
C ARG A 276 12.90 -30.89 8.71
N ALA A 277 12.26 -31.01 9.88
CA ALA A 277 12.61 -30.22 11.05
C ALA A 277 14.04 -30.55 11.56
N GLY A 278 14.60 -29.67 12.38
CA GLY A 278 15.89 -29.92 13.06
C GLY A 278 17.16 -29.77 12.21
N VAL A 279 17.06 -29.34 10.95
CA VAL A 279 18.24 -29.20 10.06
C VAL A 279 19.00 -27.86 10.20
N GLY A 280 18.67 -27.05 11.22
CA GLY A 280 19.43 -25.83 11.53
C GLY A 280 18.96 -24.53 10.88
N LYS A 281 17.67 -24.39 10.53
CA LYS A 281 17.12 -23.10 10.03
C LYS A 281 17.36 -21.94 11.01
N THR A 282 17.04 -22.14 12.29
CA THR A 282 17.30 -21.14 13.34
C THR A 282 18.80 -20.91 13.56
N LEU A 283 19.64 -21.94 13.36
CA LEU A 283 21.09 -21.79 13.44
C LEU A 283 21.63 -20.92 12.30
N TYR A 284 21.05 -21.02 11.10
CA TYR A 284 21.38 -20.15 9.97
C TYR A 284 21.12 -18.67 10.33
N LYS A 285 19.93 -18.34 10.89
CA LYS A 285 19.62 -17.01 11.42
C LYS A 285 20.68 -16.55 12.45
N LYS A 286 20.98 -17.37 13.47
CA LYS A 286 21.96 -17.03 14.51
C LYS A 286 23.33 -16.67 13.92
N ARG A 287 23.81 -17.47 12.96
CA ARG A 287 25.08 -17.20 12.26
C ARG A 287 25.06 -15.89 11.46
N MET A 288 23.93 -15.53 10.85
CA MET A 288 23.80 -14.23 10.17
C MET A 288 23.85 -13.07 11.16
N VAL A 289 23.16 -13.19 12.30
CA VAL A 289 23.18 -12.17 13.37
C VAL A 289 24.60 -11.99 13.93
N GLU A 290 25.30 -13.09 14.21
CA GLU A 290 26.70 -13.08 14.67
C GLU A 290 27.61 -12.36 13.66
N LYS A 291 27.50 -12.70 12.37
CA LYS A 291 28.24 -12.01 11.30
C LYS A 291 27.90 -10.52 11.25
N LEU A 292 26.64 -10.15 11.47
CA LEU A 292 26.21 -8.76 11.35
C LEU A 292 26.77 -7.91 12.49
N LEU A 293 26.80 -8.47 13.70
CA LEU A 293 27.45 -7.85 14.85
C LEU A 293 28.97 -7.73 14.63
N GLN A 294 29.62 -8.71 13.99
CA GLN A 294 31.04 -8.62 13.62
C GLN A 294 31.32 -7.53 12.58
N CYS A 295 30.42 -7.32 11.62
CA CYS A 295 30.55 -6.23 10.65
C CYS A 295 30.36 -4.84 11.29
N PHE A 296 29.58 -4.75 12.37
CA PHE A 296 29.25 -3.49 13.05
C PHE A 296 29.44 -3.59 14.58
N PRO A 297 30.68 -3.78 15.08
CA PRO A 297 30.93 -4.15 16.48
C PRO A 297 30.72 -3.00 17.48
N ASN A 298 30.95 -1.76 17.05
CA ASN A 298 30.89 -0.56 17.91
C ASN A 298 29.63 0.29 17.66
N MET A 299 28.62 -0.29 17.00
CA MET A 299 27.38 0.41 16.72
C MET A 299 26.49 0.43 17.96
N GLU A 300 26.13 1.62 18.41
CA GLU A 300 25.09 1.78 19.41
C GLU A 300 23.73 1.40 18.81
N ARG A 301 22.96 0.58 19.53
CA ARG A 301 21.69 0.05 19.06
C ARG A 301 20.57 0.40 20.03
N LYS A 302 19.51 1.02 19.52
CA LYS A 302 18.32 1.35 20.32
C LYS A 302 17.35 0.19 20.45
N LYS A 303 17.38 -0.73 19.49
CA LYS A 303 16.52 -1.91 19.43
C LYS A 303 17.35 -3.18 19.16
N PRO A 304 16.79 -4.37 19.44
CA PRO A 304 17.43 -5.64 19.09
C PRO A 304 17.88 -5.71 17.62
N VAL A 305 19.05 -6.30 17.40
CA VAL A 305 19.56 -6.59 16.06
C VAL A 305 18.76 -7.71 15.38
N ASP A 306 18.18 -8.61 16.18
CA ASP A 306 17.39 -9.75 15.71
C ASP A 306 15.96 -9.64 16.22
N ILE A 307 15.03 -9.46 15.28
CA ILE A 307 13.60 -9.40 15.57
C ILE A 307 12.99 -10.70 15.05
N SER A 308 12.18 -11.37 15.86
CA SER A 308 11.55 -12.64 15.48
C SER A 308 10.04 -12.52 15.54
N VAL A 309 9.38 -12.85 14.43
CA VAL A 309 7.91 -12.93 14.32
C VAL A 309 7.57 -14.41 14.12
N THR A 310 6.81 -15.01 15.03
CA THR A 310 6.46 -16.44 14.95
C THR A 310 5.01 -16.62 14.52
N LEU A 311 4.80 -17.23 13.36
CA LEU A 311 3.49 -17.52 12.78
C LEU A 311 3.17 -18.99 12.98
N HIS A 312 2.27 -19.29 13.92
CA HIS A 312 1.92 -20.65 14.31
C HIS A 312 0.50 -21.05 13.94
N ASP A 313 -0.42 -20.09 13.91
CA ASP A 313 -1.82 -20.35 13.61
C ASP A 313 -2.07 -20.69 12.14
N LYS A 314 -3.10 -21.51 11.91
CA LYS A 314 -3.53 -21.90 10.55
C LYS A 314 -3.87 -20.70 9.67
N MET A 315 -4.47 -19.68 10.27
CA MET A 315 -4.74 -18.40 9.64
C MET A 315 -3.89 -17.34 10.34
N ILE A 316 -3.06 -16.66 9.57
CA ILE A 316 -2.22 -15.58 10.07
C ILE A 316 -3.08 -14.33 10.22
N ASN A 317 -3.10 -13.77 11.42
CA ASN A 317 -3.54 -12.40 11.63
C ASN A 317 -2.39 -11.45 11.26
N THR A 318 -2.62 -10.58 10.27
CA THR A 318 -1.61 -9.59 9.86
C THR A 318 -1.35 -8.55 10.93
N ASP A 319 -2.35 -8.27 11.78
CA ASP A 319 -2.22 -7.25 12.83
C ASP A 319 -1.17 -7.67 13.85
N ASP A 320 -1.13 -8.96 14.23
CA ASP A 320 -0.12 -9.50 15.14
C ASP A 320 1.32 -9.31 14.60
N VAL A 321 1.49 -9.40 13.28
CA VAL A 321 2.80 -9.14 12.64
C VAL A 321 3.13 -7.66 12.66
N MET A 322 2.14 -6.81 12.37
CA MET A 322 2.30 -5.36 12.36
C MET A 322 2.58 -4.81 13.76
N ASP A 323 1.97 -5.36 14.80
CA ASP A 323 2.22 -4.96 16.19
C ASP A 323 3.70 -5.14 16.56
N VAL A 324 4.30 -6.28 16.17
CA VAL A 324 5.74 -6.50 16.37
C VAL A 324 6.57 -5.48 15.59
N PHE A 325 6.20 -5.18 14.34
CA PHE A 325 6.93 -4.18 13.55
C PHE A 325 6.77 -2.77 14.09
N ILE A 326 5.60 -2.39 14.59
CA ILE A 326 5.35 -1.08 15.21
C ILE A 326 6.17 -0.96 16.49
N GLU A 327 6.12 -1.97 17.36
CA GLU A 327 6.91 -2.01 18.60
C GLU A 327 8.41 -1.86 18.29
N GLU A 328 8.88 -2.52 17.23
CA GLU A 328 10.27 -2.53 16.80
C GLU A 328 10.62 -1.44 15.78
N THR A 329 9.74 -0.49 15.50
CA THR A 329 10.03 0.61 14.57
C THR A 329 11.03 1.59 15.20
N LEU A 330 12.07 1.94 14.44
CA LEU A 330 13.04 2.96 14.84
C LEU A 330 12.52 4.35 14.46
N ALA A 331 12.91 5.36 15.23
CA ALA A 331 12.66 6.74 14.84
C ALA A 331 13.28 7.03 13.46
N PRO A 332 12.64 7.83 12.58
CA PRO A 332 13.11 8.03 11.20
C PRO A 332 14.56 8.51 11.04
N SER A 333 15.10 9.18 12.06
CA SER A 333 16.48 9.66 12.12
C SER A 333 17.52 8.59 12.50
N HIS A 334 17.08 7.40 12.91
CA HIS A 334 17.93 6.32 13.40
C HIS A 334 17.86 5.14 12.44
N LYS A 335 19.00 4.79 11.83
CA LYS A 335 19.13 3.67 10.90
C LYS A 335 20.14 2.67 11.45
N GLU A 336 19.66 1.46 11.74
CA GLU A 336 20.48 0.36 12.23
C GLU A 336 20.22 -0.88 11.35
N PRO A 337 21.26 -1.60 10.90
CA PRO A 337 21.10 -2.85 10.18
C PRO A 337 20.57 -3.91 11.15
N ARG A 338 19.44 -4.53 10.78
CA ARG A 338 18.72 -5.52 11.59
C ARG A 338 18.29 -6.69 10.73
N ILE A 339 18.16 -7.86 11.36
CA ILE A 339 17.63 -9.07 10.74
C ILE A 339 16.25 -9.33 11.34
N ILE A 340 15.23 -9.25 10.49
CA ILE A 340 13.87 -9.64 10.82
C ILE A 340 13.68 -11.08 10.37
N HIS A 341 13.31 -11.95 11.30
CA HIS A 341 13.10 -13.37 11.09
C HIS A 341 11.63 -13.72 11.27
N ILE A 342 10.94 -13.99 10.17
CA ILE A 342 9.56 -14.48 10.18
C ILE A 342 9.61 -16.01 10.17
N ASP A 343 9.34 -16.62 11.32
CA ASP A 343 9.31 -18.07 11.49
C ASP A 343 7.90 -18.59 11.21
N ILE A 344 7.76 -19.39 10.15
CA ILE A 344 6.47 -19.91 9.69
C ILE A 344 6.36 -21.38 10.10
N SER A 345 5.39 -21.70 10.95
CA SER A 345 5.06 -23.08 11.34
C SER A 345 4.47 -23.85 10.16
N HIS A 346 4.65 -25.16 10.20
CA HIS A 346 4.03 -26.11 9.26
C HIS A 346 2.49 -26.14 9.30
N GLU A 347 1.88 -25.58 10.35
CA GLU A 347 0.42 -25.54 10.50
C GLU A 347 -0.25 -24.40 9.72
N VAL A 348 0.55 -23.41 9.28
CA VAL A 348 0.05 -22.25 8.53
C VAL A 348 -0.47 -22.68 7.16
N ASN A 349 -1.68 -22.26 6.80
CA ASN A 349 -2.26 -22.55 5.49
C ASN A 349 -1.59 -21.73 4.37
N ASN A 350 -1.40 -22.35 3.21
CA ASN A 350 -0.79 -21.72 2.04
C ASN A 350 -1.52 -20.45 1.59
N SER A 351 -2.86 -20.42 1.64
CA SER A 351 -3.66 -19.26 1.22
C SER A 351 -3.39 -18.03 2.09
N SER A 352 -3.30 -18.21 3.40
CA SER A 352 -2.99 -17.14 4.35
C SER A 352 -1.53 -16.70 4.23
N LEU A 353 -0.61 -17.66 4.01
CA LEU A 353 0.80 -17.36 3.79
C LEU A 353 1.03 -16.51 2.54
N CYS A 354 0.31 -16.76 1.44
CA CYS A 354 0.43 -15.99 0.21
C CYS A 354 0.14 -14.49 0.42
N VAL A 355 -0.87 -14.16 1.23
CA VAL A 355 -1.24 -12.76 1.52
C VAL A 355 -0.12 -12.07 2.30
N VAL A 356 0.42 -12.74 3.31
CA VAL A 356 1.47 -12.17 4.16
C VAL A 356 2.78 -12.02 3.39
N VAL A 357 3.21 -13.04 2.65
CA VAL A 357 4.47 -13.01 1.89
C VAL A 357 4.44 -12.03 0.71
N LEU A 358 3.26 -11.74 0.15
CA LEU A 358 3.15 -10.71 -0.90
C LEU A 358 3.17 -9.28 -0.34
N ASN A 359 2.59 -9.07 0.84
CA ASN A 359 2.39 -7.74 1.40
C ASN A 359 3.56 -7.27 2.30
N LEU A 360 4.41 -8.19 2.75
CA LEU A 360 5.66 -7.92 3.48
C LEU A 360 6.86 -7.88 2.54
#